data_AF-A0A1G9GIB0-F1
#
_entry.id   AF-A0A1G9GIB0-F1
#
_cell.length_a   1.000
_cell.length_b   1.000
_cell.length_c   1.000
_cell.angle_alpha   90.00
_cell.angle_beta   90.00
_cell.angle_gamma   90.00
#
_symmetry.space_group_name_H-M   'P 1'
#
loop_
_entity.id
_entity.type
_entity.pdbx_description
1 polymer ?
#
loop_
_entity_poly.entity_id
_entity_poly.type
_entity_poly.pdbx_seq_one_letter_code
_entity_poly.pdbx_strand_id
1 'polypeptide(L)'
;MSDSTVQCWLVERTFDDRNLVTIVYATPDGSRYQQRERSATSLRTGAEVTAATEIAETELEPVPDEETRKRYAEEAERTAEQYDPDDPL
;
A
#
# COMPACT_ATOMS: atom_id res chain seq x y z
N MET A 1 -15.41 -11.20 -16.52
CA MET A 1 -14.87 -9.85 -16.25
C MET A 1 -13.48 -10.10 -15.70
N SER A 2 -12.43 -9.82 -16.47
CA SER A 2 -11.09 -9.78 -15.88
C SER A 2 -11.03 -8.45 -15.14
N ASP A 3 -11.09 -8.50 -13.82
CA ASP A 3 -10.82 -7.30 -13.02
C ASP A 3 -9.35 -6.98 -13.23
N SER A 4 -9.05 -5.83 -13.82
CA SER A 4 -7.67 -5.41 -14.03
C SER A 4 -7.07 -5.14 -12.66
N THR A 5 -6.12 -5.98 -12.26
CA THR A 5 -5.34 -5.76 -11.04
C THR A 5 -4.12 -4.92 -11.37
N VAL A 6 -3.80 -3.99 -10.46
CA VAL A 6 -2.58 -3.18 -10.52
C VAL A 6 -1.73 -3.55 -9.32
N GLN A 7 -0.45 -3.75 -9.59
CA GLN A 7 0.54 -3.95 -8.55
C GLN A 7 0.77 -2.63 -7.80
N CYS A 8 0.38 -2.60 -6.54
CA CYS A 8 0.50 -1.45 -5.67
C CYS A 8 1.58 -1.71 -4.62
N TRP A 9 2.39 -0.70 -4.35
CA TRP A 9 3.54 -0.77 -3.45
C TRP A 9 3.23 -0.11 -2.12
N LEU A 10 3.84 -0.62 -1.05
CA LEU A 10 3.69 -0.07 0.28
C LEU A 10 4.37 1.31 0.31
N VAL A 11 3.55 2.35 0.55
CA VAL A 11 4.02 3.74 0.61
C VAL A 11 3.95 4.33 2.02
N GLU A 12 3.06 3.80 2.86
CA GLU A 12 2.93 4.26 4.23
C GLU A 12 2.48 3.13 5.15
N ARG A 13 3.10 3.08 6.33
CA ARG A 13 2.65 2.27 7.45
C ARG A 13 2.74 3.10 8.72
N THR A 14 1.68 3.18 9.49
CA THR A 14 1.66 3.96 10.72
C THR A 14 0.97 3.19 11.83
N PHE A 15 1.51 3.27 13.04
CA PHE A 15 0.97 2.65 14.25
C PHE A 15 0.31 3.72 15.11
N ASP A 16 -0.93 3.49 15.50
CA ASP A 16 -1.68 4.35 16.41
C ASP A 16 -1.61 3.84 17.86
N ASP A 17 -1.86 4.73 18.83
CA ASP A 17 -1.89 4.43 20.27
C ASP A 17 -2.88 3.31 20.64
N ARG A 18 -3.89 3.06 19.81
CA ARG A 18 -4.87 1.99 20.00
C ARG A 18 -4.42 0.65 19.43
N ASN A 19 -3.14 0.49 19.11
CA ASN A 19 -2.57 -0.73 18.55
C ASN A 19 -3.22 -1.09 17.20
N LEU A 20 -3.59 -0.05 16.44
CA LEU A 20 -4.10 -0.12 15.07
C LEU A 20 -2.98 0.30 14.13
N VAL A 21 -2.89 -0.38 12.99
CA VAL A 21 -1.91 -0.15 11.95
C VAL A 21 -2.63 0.23 10.69
N THR A 22 -2.33 1.42 10.20
CA THR A 22 -2.81 1.91 8.92
C THR A 22 -1.75 1.60 7.88
N ILE A 23 -2.15 0.85 6.86
CA ILE A 23 -1.30 0.42 5.76
C ILE A 23 -1.85 1.06 4.50
N VAL A 24 -1.00 1.74 3.75
CA VAL A 24 -1.36 2.37 2.48
C VAL A 24 -0.52 1.77 1.37
N TYR A 25 -1.21 1.21 0.39
CA TYR A 25 -0.63 0.77 -0.88
C TYR A 25 -0.99 1.77 -1.96
N ALA A 26 -0.04 2.16 -2.80
CA ALA A 26 -0.30 3.06 -3.91
C ALA A 26 0.22 2.48 -5.23
N THR A 27 -0.36 2.93 -6.33
CA THR A 27 0.16 2.60 -7.66
C THR A 27 1.56 3.20 -7.83
N PRO A 28 2.40 2.65 -8.72
CA PRO A 28 3.76 3.16 -8.95
C PRO A 28 3.79 4.64 -9.40
N ASP A 29 2.72 5.08 -10.07
CA ASP A 29 2.55 6.47 -10.49
C ASP A 29 1.92 7.37 -9.39
N GLY A 30 1.52 6.77 -8.27
CA GLY A 30 0.92 7.43 -7.11
C GLY A 30 -0.49 7.97 -7.33
N SER A 31 -1.11 7.82 -8.51
CA SER A 31 -2.43 8.44 -8.77
C SER A 31 -3.57 7.79 -8.02
N ARG A 32 -3.44 6.52 -7.64
CA ARG A 32 -4.42 5.83 -6.83
C ARG A 32 -3.78 5.09 -5.66
N TYR A 33 -4.56 4.90 -4.62
CA TYR A 33 -4.13 4.24 -3.41
C TYR A 33 -5.25 3.37 -2.83
N GLN A 34 -4.88 2.48 -1.93
CA GLN A 34 -5.80 1.77 -1.07
C GLN A 34 -5.28 1.85 0.35
N GLN A 35 -6.18 2.19 1.27
CA GLN A 35 -5.89 2.18 2.70
C GLN A 35 -6.56 0.96 3.36
N ARG A 36 -5.80 0.25 4.20
CA ARG A 36 -6.28 -0.86 5.02
C ARG A 36 -5.86 -0.65 6.46
N GLU A 37 -6.83 -0.73 7.36
CA GLU A 37 -6.59 -0.70 8.81
C GLU A 37 -6.59 -2.12 9.38
N ARG A 38 -5.58 -2.44 10.19
CA ARG A 38 -5.42 -3.75 10.83
C ARG A 38 -4.97 -3.58 12.26
N SER A 39 -5.47 -4.39 13.18
CA SER A 39 -4.93 -4.40 14.55
C SER A 39 -3.52 -5.02 14.55
N ALA A 40 -2.60 -4.49 15.36
CA ALA A 40 -1.23 -5.01 15.38
C ALA A 40 -1.16 -6.45 15.90
N THR A 41 -2.12 -6.90 16.72
CA THR A 41 -2.26 -8.33 17.07
C THR A 41 -2.56 -9.16 15.84
N SER A 42 -3.47 -8.70 14.98
CA SER A 42 -3.81 -9.41 13.73
C SER A 42 -2.62 -9.48 12.79
N LEU A 43 -1.78 -8.45 12.72
CA LEU A 43 -0.55 -8.49 11.93
C LEU A 43 0.48 -9.49 12.46
N ARG A 44 0.58 -9.68 13.78
CA ARG A 44 1.50 -10.66 14.37
C ARG A 44 1.06 -12.12 14.16
N THR A 45 -0.24 -12.37 14.06
CA THR A 45 -0.80 -13.73 13.92
C THR A 45 -1.33 -14.03 12.51
N GLY A 46 -1.40 -13.03 11.64
CA GLY A 46 -1.95 -13.10 10.30
C GLY A 46 -0.88 -13.07 9.22
N ALA A 47 -1.30 -12.78 7.98
CA ALA A 47 -0.38 -12.60 6.86
C ALA A 47 0.50 -11.36 7.07
N GLU A 48 1.79 -11.51 6.77
CA GLU A 48 2.76 -10.43 6.81
C GLU A 48 2.41 -9.35 5.78
N VAL A 49 2.80 -8.11 6.07
CA VAL A 49 2.65 -6.99 5.13
C VAL A 49 3.75 -7.15 4.09
N THR A 50 3.39 -7.35 2.84
CA THR A 50 4.36 -7.45 1.74
C THR A 50 4.68 -6.07 1.16
N ALA A 51 5.83 -5.96 0.49
CA ALA A 51 6.27 -4.75 -0.18
C ALA A 51 5.32 -4.31 -1.29
N ALA A 52 4.69 -5.25 -2.00
CA ALA A 52 3.63 -4.98 -2.95
C ALA A 52 2.46 -5.95 -2.82
N THR A 53 1.32 -5.55 -3.36
CA THR A 53 0.16 -6.43 -3.52
C THR A 53 -0.60 -6.08 -4.79
N GLU A 54 -1.16 -7.09 -5.44
CA GLU A 54 -2.05 -6.89 -6.59
C GLU A 54 -3.44 -6.53 -6.09
N ILE A 55 -3.90 -5.33 -6.45
CA ILE A 55 -5.21 -4.80 -6.03
C ILE A 55 -6.04 -4.53 -7.28
N ALA A 56 -7.32 -4.89 -7.23
CA ALA A 56 -8.30 -4.55 -8.24
C ALA A 56 -8.38 -3.02 -8.42
N GLU A 57 -8.33 -2.53 -9.66
CA GLU A 57 -8.44 -1.08 -9.93
C GLU A 57 -9.74 -0.47 -9.36
N THR A 58 -10.77 -1.30 -9.21
CA THR A 58 -12.07 -0.91 -8.64
C THR A 58 -12.05 -0.71 -7.12
N GLU A 59 -11.06 -1.28 -6.44
CA GLU A 59 -10.81 -1.11 -4.99
C GLU A 59 -9.85 0.05 -4.68
N LEU A 60 -9.28 0.67 -5.72
CA LEU A 60 -8.36 1.79 -5.58
C LEU A 60 -9.11 3.13 -5.58
N GLU A 61 -8.75 3.98 -4.64
CA GLU A 61 -9.26 5.35 -4.54
C GLU A 61 -8.30 6.32 -5.23
N PRO A 62 -8.79 7.32 -5.97
CA PRO A 62 -7.94 8.34 -6.57
C PRO A 62 -7.32 9.25 -5.51
N VAL A 63 -6.04 9.55 -5.63
CA VAL A 63 -5.37 10.55 -4.79
C VAL A 63 -5.84 11.95 -5.20
N PRO A 64 -6.47 12.72 -4.29
CA PRO A 64 -7.05 14.01 -4.62
C PRO A 64 -6.00 15.10 -4.88
N ASP A 65 -4.86 15.05 -4.19
CA ASP A 65 -3.84 16.11 -4.21
C ASP A 65 -2.57 15.69 -4.95
N GLU A 66 -2.05 16.59 -5.79
CA GLU A 66 -0.82 16.33 -6.57
C GLU A 66 0.42 16.15 -5.68
N GLU A 67 0.48 16.82 -4.53
CA GLU A 67 1.57 16.67 -3.57
C GLU A 67 1.59 15.24 -3.00
N THR A 68 0.42 14.75 -2.56
CA THR A 68 0.29 13.38 -2.05
C THR A 68 0.58 12.36 -3.14
N ARG A 69 0.11 12.60 -4.37
CA ARG A 69 0.38 11.72 -5.53
C ARG A 69 1.88 11.58 -5.75
N LYS A 70 2.60 12.71 -5.79
CA LYS A 70 4.04 12.71 -5.98
C LYS A 70 4.76 11.96 -4.86
N ARG A 71 4.39 12.23 -3.60
CA ARG A 71 4.95 11.53 -2.44
C ARG A 71 4.72 10.02 -2.53
N TYR A 72 3.51 9.58 -2.85
CA TYR A 72 3.20 8.17 -3.01
C TYR A 72 3.97 7.53 -4.16
N ALA A 73 4.10 8.20 -5.30
CA ALA A 73 4.90 7.70 -6.41
C ALA A 73 6.38 7.53 -6.01
N GLU A 74 6.98 8.53 -5.35
CA GLU A 74 8.37 8.49 -4.90
C GLU A 74 8.62 7.37 -3.87
N GLU A 75 7.69 7.14 -2.95
CA GLU A 75 7.79 6.03 -1.99
C GLU A 75 7.55 4.67 -2.66
N ALA A 76 6.60 4.58 -3.58
CA ALA A 76 6.31 3.35 -4.31
C ALA A 76 7.49 2.91 -5.17
N GLU A 77 8.09 3.83 -5.91
CA GLU A 77 9.32 3.61 -6.69
C GLU A 77 10.46 3.16 -5.78
N ARG A 78 10.68 3.87 -4.66
CA ARG A 78 11.74 3.51 -3.70
C ARG A 78 11.54 2.12 -3.09
N THR A 79 10.31 1.74 -2.77
CA THR A 79 10.02 0.39 -2.26
C THR A 79 10.26 -0.65 -3.35
N ALA A 80 9.81 -0.37 -4.59
CA ALA A 80 10.00 -1.25 -5.74
C ALA A 80 11.45 -1.47 -6.14
N GLU A 81 12.30 -0.47 -5.96
CA GLU A 81 13.74 -0.57 -6.24
C GLU A 81 14.51 -1.32 -5.16
N GLN A 82 14.01 -1.33 -3.92
CA GLN A 82 14.71 -1.91 -2.77
C GLN A 82 14.24 -3.32 -2.40
N TYR A 83 12.99 -3.67 -2.71
CA TYR A 83 12.35 -4.89 -2.25
C TYR A 83 11.62 -5.60 -3.40
N ASP A 84 11.63 -6.93 -3.36
CA ASP A 84 10.77 -7.72 -4.24
C ASP A 84 9.30 -7.59 -3.82
N PRO A 85 8.33 -7.76 -4.73
CA PRO A 85 6.90 -7.60 -4.45
C PRO A 85 6.39 -8.42 -3.26
N ASP A 86 6.91 -9.64 -3.11
CA ASP A 86 6.53 -10.60 -2.08
C ASP A 86 7.39 -10.49 -0.81
N ASP A 87 8.36 -9.55 -0.76
CA ASP A 87 9.21 -9.37 0.42
C ASP A 87 8.39 -8.81 1.59
N PRO A 88 8.52 -9.38 2.80
CA PRO A 88 7.84 -8.90 3.99
C PRO A 88 8.49 -7.61 4.54
N LEU A 89 7.65 -6.64 4.95
CA LEU A 89 8.06 -5.33 5.49
C LEU A 89 7.55 -5.05 6.91
#